data_AF-A0A9Q6N0T4-F1
#
_entry.id   AF-A0A9Q6N0T4-F1
#
_cell.length_a   1.000
_cell.length_b   1.000
_cell.length_c   1.000
_cell.angle_alpha   90.00
_cell.angle_beta   90.00
_cell.angle_gamma   90.00
#
_symmetry.space_group_name_H-M   'P 1'
#
loop_
_entity.id
_entity.type
_entity.pdbx_description
1 polymer ?
#
loop_
_entity_poly.entity_id
_entity_poly.type
_entity_poly.pdbx_seq_one_letter_code
_entity_poly.pdbx_strand_id
1 'polypeptide(L)'
;MAKPEIATERTRLAIPWDDRERAMRAAGRLADGSNALDYVREEKVWYAQPGANLTRLKEWIYDPNKTPTAAPVMDLPKLEEEFNHWLEMQGAILTEPAKLDGVKVYVDTEGSRLGSKKAAYQGFLDGRPAGWFRNYKTDDEPRKWVSSGQKIEPERLAQMRAEAAAQREVREAQRQQSHNEVAARLLDEYNRLPDATGEVAYLRDKQVTAADGVKVDERGNAVIPLYNADNEFRTLERIWTDGTKHLEKGGQAWGSFFVVGGQLQDGDDLLYAEGYATAASISEAVNKPVIMTVNAGNMVEVAGHLKEAFPASQHYFLADNDIYSDENAGLEKATEAAELTGGHVLTPVFREPRKGLTDYNDLHVSEGLHHVREQIENSINQINRVESMPSVTPQDDQAVPETEQGLNPADSMPAAEPAPAAPVASATAAAESAPAAPVASATAAAESAPAAPVASAPAAAEPAPAAPVASESAAAESAPAAPVASATAAAEPAPTAPVASESAAAEPAPAAPVASE
;
A
#
# COMPACT_ATOMS: atom_id res chain seq x y z
N MET A 1 -11.84 -50.52 4.27
CA MET A 1 -11.35 -49.30 4.95
C MET A 1 -11.86 -48.11 4.15
N ALA A 2 -12.16 -46.97 4.77
CA ALA A 2 -12.48 -45.75 4.02
C ALA A 2 -11.23 -45.29 3.23
N LYS A 3 -11.43 -44.72 2.04
CA LYS A 3 -10.35 -44.06 1.29
C LYS A 3 -9.89 -42.84 2.12
N PRO A 4 -8.58 -42.60 2.30
CA PRO A 4 -8.13 -41.41 3.01
C PRO A 4 -8.57 -40.15 2.26
N GLU A 5 -9.16 -39.24 3.00
CA GLU A 5 -9.49 -37.89 2.60
C GLU A 5 -8.22 -37.06 2.62
N ILE A 6 -7.91 -36.44 1.49
CA ILE A 6 -6.67 -35.71 1.23
C ILE A 6 -7.03 -34.26 0.92
N ALA A 7 -6.29 -33.31 1.50
CA ALA A 7 -6.45 -31.89 1.22
C ALA A 7 -6.14 -31.60 -0.26
N THR A 8 -7.09 -31.03 -0.99
CA THR A 8 -6.88 -30.49 -2.34
C THR A 8 -6.33 -29.07 -2.31
N GLU A 9 -6.57 -28.36 -1.22
CA GLU A 9 -6.22 -26.95 -1.00
C GLU A 9 -5.74 -26.72 0.45
N ARG A 10 -5.21 -25.53 0.72
CA ARG A 10 -4.68 -25.13 2.04
C ARG A 10 -5.82 -25.11 3.08
N THR A 11 -5.94 -26.16 3.89
CA THR A 11 -7.09 -26.35 4.82
C THR A 11 -6.78 -25.78 6.20
N ARG A 12 -7.60 -24.88 6.74
CA ARG A 12 -7.36 -24.24 8.05
C ARG A 12 -7.58 -25.19 9.23
N LEU A 13 -6.67 -25.13 10.22
CA LEU A 13 -6.70 -25.96 11.42
C LEU A 13 -6.66 -25.13 12.71
N ALA A 14 -7.60 -25.42 13.61
CA ALA A 14 -7.62 -24.94 14.99
C ALA A 14 -6.85 -25.91 15.90
N ILE A 15 -5.53 -25.96 15.75
CA ILE A 15 -4.64 -26.79 16.60
C ILE A 15 -4.29 -26.02 17.90
N PRO A 16 -4.62 -26.54 19.09
CA PRO A 16 -4.12 -26.02 20.37
C PRO A 16 -2.60 -26.05 20.44
N TRP A 17 -1.98 -25.08 21.15
CA TRP A 17 -0.51 -25.01 21.24
C TRP A 17 0.12 -26.30 21.77
N ASP A 18 -0.49 -26.93 22.78
CA ASP A 18 0.02 -28.15 23.41
C ASP A 18 -0.23 -29.41 22.55
N ASP A 19 -1.19 -29.33 21.62
CA ASP A 19 -1.53 -30.39 20.67
C ASP A 19 -0.64 -30.42 19.42
N ARG A 20 0.14 -29.36 19.18
CA ARG A 20 0.97 -29.17 17.96
C ARG A 20 1.78 -30.42 17.59
N GLU A 21 2.33 -31.13 18.58
CA GLU A 21 3.14 -32.34 18.36
C GLU A 21 2.29 -33.60 18.11
N ARG A 22 1.04 -33.65 18.61
CA ARG A 22 0.08 -34.70 18.25
C ARG A 22 -0.38 -34.50 16.81
N ALA A 23 -0.71 -33.27 16.43
CA ALA A 23 -1.13 -32.91 15.07
C ALA A 23 -0.01 -33.12 14.02
N MET A 24 1.21 -32.64 14.27
CA MET A 24 2.36 -32.87 13.37
C MET A 24 2.67 -34.36 13.20
N ARG A 25 2.59 -35.16 14.27
CA ARG A 25 2.79 -36.61 14.20
C ARG A 25 1.66 -37.34 13.46
N ALA A 26 0.43 -36.82 13.52
CA ALA A 26 -0.71 -37.35 12.79
C ALA A 26 -0.62 -37.04 11.28
N ALA A 27 -0.31 -35.79 10.92
CA ALA A 27 -0.14 -35.35 9.53
C ALA A 27 1.02 -36.07 8.84
N GLY A 28 2.20 -36.08 9.49
CA GLY A 28 3.44 -36.58 8.90
C GLY A 28 4.04 -35.63 7.86
N ARG A 29 4.57 -36.20 6.78
CA ARG A 29 5.17 -35.50 5.64
C ARG A 29 4.41 -35.76 4.34
N LEU A 30 4.51 -34.83 3.41
CA LEU A 30 3.99 -34.96 2.05
C LEU A 30 4.90 -35.88 1.19
N ALA A 31 4.45 -36.21 -0.02
CA ALA A 31 5.12 -37.18 -0.89
C ALA A 31 6.48 -36.71 -1.46
N ASP A 32 6.70 -35.39 -1.49
CA ASP A 32 7.95 -34.70 -1.79
C ASP A 32 8.92 -34.66 -0.59
N GLY A 33 8.48 -35.11 0.60
CA GLY A 33 9.22 -35.04 1.85
C GLY A 33 9.07 -33.73 2.63
N SER A 34 8.24 -32.77 2.19
CA SER A 34 7.95 -31.53 2.92
C SER A 34 6.96 -31.78 4.10
N ASN A 35 6.73 -30.76 4.93
CA ASN A 35 5.83 -30.89 6.09
C ASN A 35 4.36 -30.80 5.64
N ALA A 36 3.52 -31.74 6.08
CA ALA A 36 2.10 -31.72 5.76
C ALA A 36 1.29 -30.67 6.55
N LEU A 37 1.90 -30.04 7.55
CA LEU A 37 1.37 -28.88 8.27
C LEU A 37 2.32 -27.68 8.14
N ASP A 38 1.74 -26.50 8.04
CA ASP A 38 2.41 -25.20 8.06
C ASP A 38 1.79 -24.28 9.13
N TYR A 39 2.55 -23.30 9.62
CA TYR A 39 2.14 -22.37 10.68
C TYR A 39 2.44 -20.92 10.27
N VAL A 40 1.38 -20.19 9.91
CA VAL A 40 1.47 -18.75 9.62
C VAL A 40 1.61 -18.02 10.95
N ARG A 41 2.73 -17.34 11.16
CA ARG A 41 3.08 -16.71 12.45
C ARG A 41 2.29 -15.42 12.68
N GLU A 42 1.97 -14.77 11.58
CA GLU A 42 1.28 -13.49 11.43
C GLU A 42 -0.18 -13.66 11.86
N GLU A 43 -0.83 -14.73 11.38
CA GLU A 43 -2.16 -15.16 11.80
C GLU A 43 -2.18 -15.92 13.13
N LYS A 44 -1.06 -16.56 13.48
CA LYS A 44 -0.89 -17.55 14.56
C LYS A 44 -1.73 -18.83 14.35
N VAL A 45 -1.98 -19.20 13.10
CA VAL A 45 -2.88 -20.29 12.67
C VAL A 45 -2.13 -21.40 11.94
N TRP A 46 -2.55 -22.64 12.17
CA TRP A 46 -2.03 -23.81 11.47
C TRP A 46 -2.86 -24.14 10.22
N TYR A 47 -2.21 -24.66 9.19
CA TYR A 47 -2.83 -25.10 7.95
C TYR A 47 -2.33 -26.47 7.55
N ALA A 48 -3.23 -27.34 7.07
CA ALA A 48 -2.85 -28.54 6.33
C ALA A 48 -2.53 -28.14 4.88
N GLN A 49 -1.36 -28.54 4.39
CA GLN A 49 -0.95 -28.27 3.01
C GLN A 49 -1.67 -29.21 2.03
N PRO A 50 -1.81 -28.84 0.74
CA PRO A 50 -2.30 -29.75 -0.29
C PRO A 50 -1.54 -31.09 -0.27
N GLY A 51 -2.26 -32.20 -0.39
CA GLY A 51 -1.73 -33.56 -0.22
C GLY A 51 -1.74 -34.08 1.23
N ALA A 52 -2.03 -33.25 2.25
CA ALA A 52 -2.11 -33.69 3.64
C ALA A 52 -3.31 -34.60 3.92
N ASN A 53 -3.16 -35.55 4.84
CA ASN A 53 -4.20 -36.53 5.17
C ASN A 53 -5.22 -35.96 6.19
N LEU A 54 -6.28 -35.33 5.69
CA LEU A 54 -7.36 -34.75 6.49
C LEU A 54 -8.07 -35.79 7.37
N THR A 55 -8.13 -37.06 6.96
CA THR A 55 -8.72 -38.13 7.81
C THR A 55 -7.97 -38.30 9.13
N ARG A 56 -6.68 -37.96 9.21
CA ARG A 56 -5.89 -37.98 10.45
C ARG A 56 -5.95 -36.66 11.23
N LEU A 57 -6.55 -35.61 10.67
CA LEU A 57 -6.56 -34.25 11.23
C LEU A 57 -7.96 -33.78 11.65
N LYS A 58 -9.01 -34.59 11.47
CA LYS A 58 -10.42 -34.24 11.72
C LYS A 58 -10.72 -33.65 13.11
N GLU A 59 -9.89 -33.93 14.11
CA GLU A 59 -9.98 -33.36 15.47
C GLU A 59 -9.76 -31.83 15.49
N TRP A 60 -8.88 -31.34 14.60
CA TRP A 60 -8.41 -29.96 14.55
C TRP A 60 -8.78 -29.20 13.28
N ILE A 61 -9.53 -29.79 12.33
CA ILE A 61 -10.08 -29.02 11.20
C ILE A 61 -10.95 -27.89 11.77
N TYR A 62 -10.77 -26.67 11.26
CA TYR A 62 -11.60 -25.54 11.66
C TYR A 62 -13.04 -25.75 11.19
N ASP A 63 -13.99 -25.68 12.12
CA ASP A 63 -15.43 -25.73 11.86
C ASP A 63 -16.09 -24.59 12.67
N PRO A 64 -16.71 -23.59 12.02
CA PRO A 64 -17.34 -22.46 12.70
C PRO A 64 -18.52 -22.87 13.61
N ASN A 65 -19.01 -24.10 13.52
CA ASN A 65 -20.09 -24.63 14.35
C ASN A 65 -19.57 -25.44 15.56
N LYS A 66 -18.25 -25.71 15.65
CA LYS A 66 -17.66 -26.53 16.72
C LYS A 66 -17.64 -25.76 18.04
N THR A 67 -18.68 -25.95 18.85
CA THR A 67 -18.73 -25.45 20.22
C THR A 67 -17.64 -26.13 21.08
N PRO A 68 -16.73 -25.38 21.74
CA PRO A 68 -15.69 -25.95 22.58
C PRO A 68 -16.25 -26.73 23.78
N THR A 69 -15.57 -27.80 24.18
CA THR A 69 -16.09 -28.72 25.20
C THR A 69 -16.05 -28.13 26.61
N ALA A 70 -17.20 -27.63 27.08
CA ALA A 70 -17.58 -27.47 28.50
C ALA A 70 -16.50 -26.94 29.48
N ALA A 71 -15.78 -25.89 29.10
CA ALA A 71 -15.00 -25.05 30.00
C ALA A 71 -15.80 -23.79 30.41
N PRO A 72 -15.48 -23.11 31.53
CA PRO A 72 -16.17 -21.86 31.89
C PRO A 72 -16.08 -20.85 30.75
N VAL A 73 -17.26 -20.43 30.25
CA VAL A 73 -17.35 -19.49 29.15
C VAL A 73 -16.86 -18.13 29.64
N MET A 74 -15.72 -17.67 29.11
CA MET A 74 -15.32 -16.26 29.19
C MET A 74 -16.53 -15.37 28.93
N ASP A 75 -16.83 -14.52 29.91
CA ASP A 75 -17.87 -13.50 29.89
C ASP A 75 -17.46 -12.40 28.89
N LEU A 76 -17.76 -12.63 27.61
CA LEU A 76 -17.45 -11.73 26.50
C LEU A 76 -18.09 -10.34 26.70
N PRO A 77 -19.38 -10.20 27.10
CA PRO A 77 -19.94 -8.90 27.44
C PRO A 77 -19.13 -8.13 28.49
N LYS A 78 -18.73 -8.80 29.59
CA LYS A 78 -17.92 -8.16 30.64
C LYS A 78 -16.49 -7.80 30.17
N LEU A 79 -15.95 -8.54 29.21
CA LEU A 79 -14.67 -8.23 28.59
C LEU A 79 -14.76 -7.03 27.63
N GLU A 80 -15.85 -6.95 26.87
CA GLU A 80 -16.17 -5.81 26.02
C GLU A 80 -16.43 -4.57 26.88
N GLU A 81 -17.14 -4.69 28.02
CA GLU A 81 -17.26 -3.63 29.03
C GLU A 81 -15.90 -3.18 29.59
N GLU A 82 -14.99 -4.09 29.93
CA GLU A 82 -13.63 -3.77 30.41
C GLU A 82 -12.83 -2.98 29.35
N PHE A 83 -12.94 -3.37 28.08
CA PHE A 83 -12.23 -2.70 26.98
C PHE A 83 -12.88 -1.35 26.62
N ASN A 84 -14.21 -1.28 26.54
CA ASN A 84 -14.98 -0.05 26.33
C ASN A 84 -14.60 1.00 27.37
N HIS A 85 -14.67 0.65 28.65
CA HIS A 85 -14.35 1.56 29.75
C HIS A 85 -12.88 2.02 29.72
N TRP A 86 -11.95 1.14 29.33
CA TRP A 86 -10.55 1.53 29.16
C TRP A 86 -10.34 2.51 27.99
N LEU A 87 -11.04 2.31 26.86
CA LEU A 87 -11.03 3.21 25.70
C LEU A 87 -11.61 4.59 26.04
N GLU A 88 -12.75 4.62 26.73
CA GLU A 88 -13.37 5.85 27.25
C GLU A 88 -12.39 6.60 28.18
N MET A 89 -11.68 5.89 29.07
CA MET A 89 -10.61 6.48 29.90
C MET A 89 -9.40 6.99 29.10
N GLN A 90 -9.21 6.59 27.84
CA GLN A 90 -8.21 7.22 26.95
C GLN A 90 -8.79 8.43 26.17
N GLY A 91 -10.05 8.80 26.40
CA GLY A 91 -10.75 9.88 25.71
C GLY A 91 -11.38 9.47 24.37
N ALA A 92 -11.61 8.16 24.13
CA ALA A 92 -12.31 7.67 22.95
C ALA A 92 -13.83 7.88 23.06
N ILE A 93 -14.47 8.32 21.98
CA ILE A 93 -15.94 8.40 21.89
C ILE A 93 -16.43 7.20 21.06
N LEU A 94 -17.12 6.27 21.72
CA LEU A 94 -17.67 5.06 21.11
C LEU A 94 -19.15 5.25 20.75
N THR A 95 -19.50 4.98 19.50
CA THR A 95 -20.91 4.97 19.01
C THR A 95 -21.53 3.57 19.00
N GLU A 96 -20.69 2.54 19.03
CA GLU A 96 -21.04 1.12 19.17
C GLU A 96 -20.04 0.49 20.17
N PRO A 97 -20.38 -0.61 20.85
CA PRO A 97 -19.44 -1.39 21.65
C PRO A 97 -18.19 -1.79 20.84
N ALA A 98 -17.03 -1.70 21.47
CA ALA A 98 -15.74 -1.97 20.84
C ALA A 98 -15.53 -3.45 20.57
N LYS A 99 -15.15 -3.77 19.32
CA LYS A 99 -14.99 -5.16 18.85
C LYS A 99 -13.55 -5.63 19.09
N LEU A 100 -13.41 -6.87 19.55
CA LEU A 100 -12.13 -7.54 19.84
C LEU A 100 -11.73 -8.52 18.71
N ASP A 101 -12.20 -8.23 17.50
CA ASP A 101 -12.11 -9.03 16.26
C ASP A 101 -10.81 -8.83 15.45
N GLY A 102 -9.86 -8.06 15.99
CA GLY A 102 -8.64 -7.66 15.31
C GLY A 102 -8.83 -6.57 14.25
N VAL A 103 -9.99 -5.92 14.15
CA VAL A 103 -10.22 -4.80 13.21
C VAL A 103 -9.74 -3.49 13.82
N LYS A 104 -8.97 -2.71 13.04
CA LYS A 104 -8.61 -1.33 13.38
C LYS A 104 -9.81 -0.42 13.13
N VAL A 105 -10.43 0.08 14.20
CA VAL A 105 -11.60 0.96 14.14
C VAL A 105 -11.17 2.39 14.45
N TYR A 106 -11.50 3.33 13.57
CA TYR A 106 -11.26 4.76 13.77
C TYR A 106 -12.44 5.42 14.50
N VAL A 107 -12.14 6.17 15.56
CA VAL A 107 -13.09 6.76 16.50
C VAL A 107 -12.82 8.26 16.71
N ASP A 108 -13.84 8.98 17.14
CA ASP A 108 -13.68 10.36 17.61
C ASP A 108 -13.05 10.38 19.01
N THR A 109 -12.58 11.56 19.42
CA THR A 109 -12.03 11.81 20.75
C THR A 109 -12.70 13.00 21.42
N GLU A 110 -12.68 13.03 22.75
CA GLU A 110 -13.07 14.22 23.49
C GLU A 110 -12.25 15.45 23.04
N GLY A 111 -12.92 16.60 22.94
CA GLY A 111 -12.32 17.84 22.43
C GLY A 111 -12.07 17.89 20.92
N SER A 112 -12.32 16.81 20.17
CA SER A 112 -12.31 16.81 18.70
C SER A 112 -13.70 17.06 18.11
N ARG A 113 -13.76 17.49 16.85
CA ARG A 113 -15.03 17.61 16.10
C ARG A 113 -15.61 16.22 15.86
N LEU A 114 -16.92 16.05 16.06
CA LEU A 114 -17.63 14.81 15.74
C LEU A 114 -17.46 14.46 14.24
N GLY A 115 -17.20 13.19 13.94
CA GLY A 115 -16.87 12.67 12.61
C GLY A 115 -15.43 12.92 12.14
N SER A 116 -14.54 13.43 12.99
CA SER A 116 -13.13 13.70 12.64
C SER A 116 -12.22 12.48 12.67
N LYS A 117 -12.60 11.42 13.41
CA LYS A 117 -11.95 10.10 13.44
C LYS A 117 -10.44 10.14 13.73
N LYS A 118 -10.02 11.07 14.59
CA LYS A 118 -8.60 11.35 14.92
C LYS A 118 -7.97 10.42 15.96
N ALA A 119 -8.66 9.36 16.37
CA ALA A 119 -8.05 8.23 17.06
C ALA A 119 -8.41 6.90 16.39
N ALA A 120 -7.69 5.83 16.74
CA ALA A 120 -8.06 4.48 16.42
C ALA A 120 -7.83 3.54 17.60
N TYR A 121 -8.62 2.47 17.66
CA TYR A 121 -8.33 1.30 18.50
C TYR A 121 -8.25 0.03 17.64
N GLN A 122 -7.70 -1.02 18.23
CA GLN A 122 -7.80 -2.39 17.73
C GLN A 122 -7.81 -3.34 18.93
N GLY A 123 -8.85 -4.17 19.04
CA GLY A 123 -9.00 -5.17 20.09
C GLY A 123 -8.73 -6.58 19.57
N PHE A 124 -8.23 -7.48 20.41
CA PHE A 124 -7.89 -8.85 20.06
C PHE A 124 -8.30 -9.85 21.16
N LEU A 125 -8.94 -10.96 20.77
CA LEU A 125 -9.21 -12.11 21.64
C LEU A 125 -8.08 -13.18 21.63
N ASP A 126 -6.97 -12.95 20.92
CA ASP A 126 -6.07 -14.02 20.44
C ASP A 126 -5.01 -14.54 21.44
N GLY A 127 -5.29 -14.55 22.75
CA GLY A 127 -4.42 -15.23 23.73
C GLY A 127 -4.80 -14.96 25.19
N ARG A 128 -4.28 -13.87 25.73
CA ARG A 128 -4.93 -13.12 26.80
C ARG A 128 -5.51 -11.89 26.09
N PRO A 129 -6.81 -11.57 26.24
CA PRO A 129 -7.40 -10.47 25.50
C PRO A 129 -6.62 -9.17 25.72
N ALA A 130 -6.36 -8.47 24.63
CA ALA A 130 -5.49 -7.32 24.58
C ALA A 130 -5.95 -6.37 23.47
N GLY A 131 -5.39 -5.17 23.47
CA GLY A 131 -5.74 -4.16 22.47
C GLY A 131 -4.81 -2.97 22.57
N TRP A 132 -5.00 -2.02 21.65
CA TRP A 132 -4.34 -0.74 21.72
C TRP A 132 -5.28 0.39 21.31
N PHE A 133 -4.92 1.60 21.73
CA PHE A 133 -5.56 2.87 21.35
C PHE A 133 -4.48 3.90 21.03
N ARG A 134 -4.70 4.72 20.02
CA ARG A 134 -3.82 5.86 19.70
C ARG A 134 -4.64 7.07 19.27
N ASN A 135 -4.47 8.19 19.95
CA ASN A 135 -4.92 9.50 19.50
C ASN A 135 -3.82 10.17 18.67
N TYR A 136 -4.01 10.24 17.35
CA TYR A 136 -2.99 10.76 16.41
C TYR A 136 -2.71 12.26 16.54
N LYS A 137 -3.38 12.98 17.46
CA LYS A 137 -3.11 14.38 17.80
C LYS A 137 -2.19 14.54 19.03
N THR A 138 -2.08 13.51 19.88
CA THR A 138 -1.47 13.62 21.22
C THR A 138 -0.57 12.44 21.63
N ASP A 139 -0.63 11.33 20.90
CA ASP A 139 0.06 10.09 21.24
C ASP A 139 1.07 9.73 20.13
N ASP A 140 2.36 9.84 20.44
CA ASP A 140 3.46 9.39 19.56
C ASP A 140 3.43 7.84 19.41
N GLU A 141 3.09 7.13 20.50
CA GLU A 141 2.95 5.68 20.53
C GLU A 141 1.51 5.21 20.86
N PRO A 142 1.06 4.07 20.33
CA PRO A 142 -0.20 3.45 20.73
C PRO A 142 -0.14 2.92 22.18
N ARG A 143 -1.05 3.42 23.02
CA ARG A 143 -1.29 2.95 24.39
C ARG A 143 -1.85 1.52 24.33
N LYS A 144 -1.45 0.65 25.26
CA LYS A 144 -1.74 -0.80 25.22
C LYS A 144 -2.61 -1.23 26.40
N TRP A 145 -3.60 -2.07 26.13
CA TRP A 145 -4.49 -2.71 27.10
C TRP A 145 -4.29 -4.22 27.11
N VAL A 146 -4.42 -4.82 28.29
CA VAL A 146 -4.45 -6.28 28.48
C VAL A 146 -5.45 -6.58 29.59
N SER A 147 -6.46 -7.39 29.30
CA SER A 147 -7.56 -7.69 30.21
C SER A 147 -7.10 -8.25 31.56
N SER A 148 -7.75 -7.84 32.65
CA SER A 148 -7.59 -8.41 33.99
C SER A 148 -8.12 -9.85 34.13
N GLY A 149 -8.83 -10.36 33.13
CA GLY A 149 -9.52 -11.65 33.14
C GLY A 149 -8.62 -12.90 33.14
N GLN A 150 -9.28 -14.06 33.23
CA GLN A 150 -8.65 -15.38 33.23
C GLN A 150 -8.01 -15.73 31.87
N LYS A 151 -7.07 -16.69 31.88
CA LYS A 151 -6.49 -17.26 30.65
C LYS A 151 -7.57 -17.98 29.83
N ILE A 152 -7.49 -17.87 28.51
CA ILE A 152 -8.36 -18.61 27.58
C ILE A 152 -7.88 -20.06 27.48
N GLU A 153 -8.80 -21.02 27.44
CA GLU A 153 -8.49 -22.42 27.18
C GLU A 153 -7.86 -22.64 25.79
N PRO A 154 -6.80 -23.47 25.66
CA PRO A 154 -6.04 -23.61 24.41
C PRO A 154 -6.86 -23.99 23.17
N GLU A 155 -7.92 -24.80 23.30
CA GLU A 155 -8.79 -25.15 22.17
C GLU A 155 -9.67 -23.97 21.72
N ARG A 156 -10.33 -23.27 22.65
CA ARG A 156 -11.15 -22.10 22.33
C ARG A 156 -10.30 -20.99 21.71
N LEU A 157 -9.07 -20.82 22.19
CA LEU A 157 -8.08 -19.92 21.63
C LEU A 157 -7.67 -20.30 20.19
N ALA A 158 -7.47 -21.59 19.91
CA ALA A 158 -7.15 -22.06 18.56
C ALA A 158 -8.31 -21.84 17.59
N GLN A 159 -9.56 -22.07 18.03
CA GLN A 159 -10.76 -21.77 17.24
C GLN A 159 -10.88 -20.27 16.96
N MET A 160 -10.75 -19.40 17.97
CA MET A 160 -10.81 -17.93 17.81
C MET A 160 -9.77 -17.39 16.82
N ARG A 161 -8.55 -17.94 16.80
CA ARG A 161 -7.52 -17.56 15.82
C ARG A 161 -7.89 -18.00 14.41
N ALA A 162 -8.39 -19.23 14.25
CA ALA A 162 -8.80 -19.76 12.96
C ALA A 162 -10.06 -19.05 12.40
N GLU A 163 -10.98 -18.64 13.27
CA GLU A 163 -12.10 -17.78 12.92
C GLU A 163 -11.63 -16.38 12.50
N ALA A 164 -10.76 -15.73 13.28
CA ALA A 164 -10.22 -14.42 12.93
C ALA A 164 -9.44 -14.43 11.60
N ALA A 165 -8.81 -15.55 11.24
CA ALA A 165 -8.22 -15.75 9.92
C ALA A 165 -9.28 -15.84 8.81
N ALA A 166 -10.30 -16.68 8.98
CA ALA A 166 -11.43 -16.77 8.04
C ALA A 166 -12.10 -15.39 7.82
N GLN A 167 -12.30 -14.62 8.90
CA GLN A 167 -12.87 -13.28 8.85
C GLN A 167 -11.93 -12.24 8.22
N ARG A 168 -10.59 -12.44 8.23
CA ARG A 168 -9.65 -11.59 7.48
C ARG A 168 -9.77 -11.86 5.98
N GLU A 169 -9.64 -13.12 5.55
CA GLU A 169 -9.74 -13.51 4.14
C GLU A 169 -11.04 -13.04 3.49
N VAL A 170 -12.18 -13.23 4.17
CA VAL A 170 -13.49 -12.77 3.65
C VAL A 170 -13.53 -11.24 3.49
N ARG A 171 -12.95 -10.47 4.42
CA ARG A 171 -12.86 -9.01 4.31
C ARG A 171 -11.88 -8.55 3.24
N GLU A 172 -10.79 -9.28 3.05
CA GLU A 172 -9.78 -8.99 2.02
C GLU A 172 -10.32 -9.29 0.62
N ALA A 173 -11.03 -10.40 0.45
CA ALA A 173 -11.77 -10.72 -0.78
C ALA A 173 -12.86 -9.69 -1.08
N GLN A 174 -13.67 -9.29 -0.08
CA GLN A 174 -14.68 -8.23 -0.24
C GLN A 174 -14.06 -6.88 -0.60
N ARG A 175 -12.94 -6.50 0.03
CA ARG A 175 -12.19 -5.29 -0.31
C ARG A 175 -11.67 -5.35 -1.75
N GLN A 176 -11.09 -6.47 -2.16
CA GLN A 176 -10.56 -6.62 -3.51
C GLN A 176 -11.66 -6.65 -4.58
N GLN A 177 -12.81 -7.27 -4.30
CA GLN A 177 -14.00 -7.17 -5.16
C GLN A 177 -14.45 -5.71 -5.30
N SER A 178 -14.56 -4.97 -4.18
CA SER A 178 -14.95 -3.56 -4.21
C SER A 178 -13.95 -2.68 -4.98
N HIS A 179 -12.64 -2.93 -4.83
CA HIS A 179 -11.61 -2.29 -5.65
C HIS A 179 -11.80 -2.59 -7.14
N ASN A 180 -12.05 -3.86 -7.51
CA ASN A 180 -12.26 -4.27 -8.90
C ASN A 180 -13.52 -3.64 -9.53
N GLU A 181 -14.61 -3.55 -8.77
CA GLU A 181 -15.86 -2.89 -9.19
C GLU A 181 -15.65 -1.37 -9.42
N VAL A 182 -14.91 -0.70 -8.54
CA VAL A 182 -14.54 0.71 -8.70
C VAL A 182 -13.57 0.91 -9.86
N ALA A 183 -12.57 0.05 -10.02
CA ALA A 183 -11.60 0.10 -11.11
C ALA A 183 -12.29 -0.06 -12.48
N ALA A 184 -13.21 -1.02 -12.61
CA ALA A 184 -13.99 -1.20 -13.84
C ALA A 184 -14.81 0.05 -14.20
N ARG A 185 -15.52 0.65 -13.22
CA ARG A 185 -16.27 1.91 -13.43
C ARG A 185 -15.36 3.06 -13.87
N LEU A 186 -14.20 3.20 -13.25
CA LEU A 186 -13.25 4.29 -13.52
C LEU A 186 -12.53 4.13 -14.85
N LEU A 187 -12.19 2.90 -15.26
CA LEU A 187 -11.62 2.61 -16.58
C LEU A 187 -12.61 2.99 -17.69
N ASP A 188 -13.88 2.65 -17.48
CA ASP A 188 -14.98 2.96 -18.40
C ASP A 188 -15.18 4.48 -18.55
N GLU A 189 -14.99 5.25 -17.47
CA GLU A 189 -14.99 6.72 -17.47
C GLU A 189 -13.76 7.30 -18.19
N TYR A 190 -12.56 6.86 -17.79
CA TYR A 190 -11.26 7.26 -18.35
C TYR A 190 -11.15 7.01 -19.86
N ASN A 191 -11.69 5.89 -20.35
CA ASN A 191 -11.70 5.57 -21.78
C ASN A 191 -12.55 6.55 -22.62
N ARG A 192 -13.44 7.33 -22.00
CA ARG A 192 -14.27 8.36 -22.67
C ARG A 192 -13.64 9.76 -22.63
N LEU A 193 -12.66 9.99 -21.75
CA LEU A 193 -11.96 11.27 -21.67
C LEU A 193 -11.00 11.45 -22.87
N PRO A 194 -10.82 12.68 -23.37
CA PRO A 194 -9.75 13.01 -24.32
C PRO A 194 -8.37 12.99 -23.63
N ASP A 195 -7.34 12.78 -24.43
CA ASP A 195 -5.94 12.84 -23.99
C ASP A 195 -5.56 14.30 -23.66
N ALA A 196 -4.68 14.47 -22.68
CA ALA A 196 -4.23 15.79 -22.23
C ALA A 196 -3.25 16.42 -23.24
N THR A 197 -3.27 17.76 -23.30
CA THR A 197 -2.29 18.55 -24.06
C THR A 197 -1.57 19.51 -23.12
N GLY A 198 -0.49 20.14 -23.60
CA GLY A 198 0.21 21.20 -22.85
C GLY A 198 -0.60 22.47 -22.56
N GLU A 199 -1.88 22.53 -22.98
CA GLU A 199 -2.81 23.61 -22.62
C GLU A 199 -3.49 23.40 -21.25
N VAL A 200 -3.41 22.18 -20.68
CA VAL A 200 -3.92 21.89 -19.32
C VAL A 200 -3.15 22.71 -18.29
N ALA A 201 -3.88 23.49 -17.48
CA ALA A 201 -3.31 24.50 -16.60
C ALA A 201 -2.20 23.96 -15.68
N TYR A 202 -2.44 22.83 -15.00
CA TYR A 202 -1.46 22.19 -14.13
C TYR A 202 -0.15 21.82 -14.85
N LEU A 203 -0.23 21.24 -16.06
CA LEU A 203 0.93 20.82 -16.84
C LEU A 203 1.76 22.03 -17.29
N ARG A 204 1.08 23.04 -17.85
CA ARG A 204 1.68 24.32 -18.24
C ARG A 204 2.36 25.02 -17.06
N ASP A 205 1.72 25.06 -15.90
CA ASP A 205 2.19 25.82 -14.74
C ASP A 205 3.33 25.11 -13.99
N LYS A 206 3.42 23.77 -14.07
CA LYS A 206 4.62 23.00 -13.69
C LYS A 206 5.66 22.85 -14.83
N GLN A 207 5.39 23.40 -16.02
CA GLN A 207 6.24 23.42 -17.22
C GLN A 207 6.56 22.04 -17.85
N VAL A 208 5.70 21.05 -17.63
CA VAL A 208 5.87 19.67 -18.13
C VAL A 208 4.88 19.32 -19.23
N THR A 209 5.22 18.32 -20.04
CA THR A 209 4.34 17.77 -21.08
C THR A 209 3.32 16.77 -20.51
N ALA A 210 2.30 16.46 -21.31
CA ALA A 210 1.40 15.34 -21.07
C ALA A 210 2.04 14.06 -21.61
N ALA A 211 2.26 13.08 -20.74
CA ALA A 211 2.70 11.74 -21.14
C ALA A 211 1.54 10.90 -21.69
N ASP A 212 1.87 9.86 -22.45
CA ASP A 212 0.89 8.95 -23.05
C ASP A 212 -0.03 8.34 -21.97
N GLY A 213 -1.34 8.53 -22.13
CA GLY A 213 -2.34 8.10 -21.15
C GLY A 213 -2.68 9.13 -20.06
N VAL A 214 -2.01 10.28 -19.98
CA VAL A 214 -2.53 11.42 -19.21
C VAL A 214 -3.70 12.03 -19.97
N LYS A 215 -4.81 12.25 -19.27
CA LYS A 215 -6.08 12.73 -19.85
C LYS A 215 -6.55 14.03 -19.22
N VAL A 216 -7.58 14.64 -19.81
CA VAL A 216 -8.19 15.87 -19.30
C VAL A 216 -9.71 15.70 -19.15
N ASP A 217 -10.29 16.18 -18.05
CA ASP A 217 -11.73 16.20 -17.84
C ASP A 217 -12.41 17.51 -18.31
N GLU A 218 -13.74 17.53 -18.32
CA GLU A 218 -14.54 18.70 -18.76
C GLU A 218 -14.30 19.99 -17.95
N ARG A 219 -13.57 19.91 -16.82
CA ARG A 219 -13.21 21.06 -15.97
C ARG A 219 -11.78 21.53 -16.20
N GLY A 220 -11.02 20.87 -17.07
CA GLY A 220 -9.61 21.16 -17.33
C GLY A 220 -8.65 20.56 -16.29
N ASN A 221 -9.11 19.60 -15.48
CA ASN A 221 -8.24 18.88 -14.56
C ASN A 221 -7.41 17.83 -15.32
N ALA A 222 -6.15 17.64 -14.94
CA ALA A 222 -5.39 16.48 -15.40
C ALA A 222 -5.93 15.21 -14.73
N VAL A 223 -5.99 14.10 -15.47
CA VAL A 223 -6.48 12.80 -15.02
C VAL A 223 -5.43 11.75 -15.36
N ILE A 224 -4.87 11.11 -14.34
CA ILE A 224 -3.73 10.20 -14.43
C ILE A 224 -4.21 8.79 -14.05
N PRO A 225 -4.05 7.79 -14.93
CA PRO A 225 -4.42 6.40 -14.63
C PRO A 225 -3.36 5.74 -13.75
N LEU A 226 -3.80 4.95 -12.76
CA LEU A 226 -2.92 4.23 -11.84
C LEU A 226 -3.11 2.72 -11.98
N TYR A 227 -1.99 2.01 -12.14
CA TYR A 227 -1.89 0.57 -12.42
C TYR A 227 -1.11 -0.16 -11.32
N ASN A 228 -1.34 -1.46 -11.12
CA ASN A 228 -0.49 -2.32 -10.29
C ASN A 228 0.67 -2.93 -11.09
N ALA A 229 1.54 -3.71 -10.44
CA ALA A 229 2.65 -4.41 -11.09
C ALA A 229 2.21 -5.43 -12.16
N ASP A 230 1.00 -6.00 -12.03
CA ASP A 230 0.37 -6.85 -13.05
C ASP A 230 -0.14 -6.07 -14.30
N ASN A 231 0.05 -4.74 -14.32
CA ASN A 231 -0.44 -3.83 -15.36
C ASN A 231 -1.97 -3.80 -15.51
N GLU A 232 -2.72 -4.14 -14.46
CA GLU A 232 -4.16 -3.89 -14.36
C GLU A 232 -4.40 -2.42 -14.00
N PHE A 233 -5.39 -1.78 -14.65
CA PHE A 233 -5.89 -0.48 -14.21
C PHE A 233 -6.59 -0.64 -12.84
N ARG A 234 -6.20 0.18 -11.85
CA ARG A 234 -6.71 0.08 -10.46
C ARG A 234 -7.49 1.32 -10.02
N THR A 235 -7.09 2.53 -10.42
CA THR A 235 -7.77 3.79 -10.04
C THR A 235 -7.30 4.99 -10.88
N LEU A 236 -7.75 6.20 -10.53
CA LEU A 236 -7.28 7.48 -11.08
C LEU A 236 -6.78 8.40 -9.95
N GLU A 237 -5.79 9.23 -10.27
CA GLU A 237 -5.57 10.52 -9.62
C GLU A 237 -6.07 11.64 -10.53
N ARG A 238 -6.74 12.66 -9.97
CA ARG A 238 -7.06 13.90 -10.67
C ARG A 238 -6.30 15.05 -10.03
N ILE A 239 -5.71 15.91 -10.85
CA ILE A 239 -5.02 17.11 -10.39
C ILE A 239 -5.78 18.32 -10.93
N TRP A 240 -6.36 19.08 -10.01
CA TRP A 240 -7.20 20.22 -10.33
C TRP A 240 -6.39 21.39 -10.91
N THR A 241 -7.09 22.36 -11.51
CA THR A 241 -6.47 23.55 -12.12
C THR A 241 -5.75 24.48 -11.14
N ASP A 242 -5.91 24.28 -9.83
CA ASP A 242 -5.16 24.93 -8.75
C ASP A 242 -3.99 24.08 -8.21
N GLY A 243 -3.76 22.90 -8.79
CA GLY A 243 -2.75 21.92 -8.35
C GLY A 243 -3.23 20.94 -7.27
N THR A 244 -4.47 21.04 -6.79
CA THR A 244 -4.99 20.13 -5.74
C THR A 244 -5.12 18.70 -6.28
N LYS A 245 -4.39 17.76 -5.67
CA LYS A 245 -4.43 16.33 -5.98
C LYS A 245 -5.63 15.63 -5.31
N HIS A 246 -6.34 14.79 -6.06
CA HIS A 246 -7.50 14.03 -5.62
C HIS A 246 -7.48 12.59 -6.13
N LEU A 247 -7.34 11.62 -5.23
CA LEU A 247 -7.50 10.19 -5.54
C LEU A 247 -8.97 9.76 -5.53
N GLU A 248 -9.34 8.88 -6.44
CA GLU A 248 -10.71 8.37 -6.55
C GLU A 248 -11.13 7.52 -5.34
N LYS A 249 -12.29 7.86 -4.76
CA LYS A 249 -12.76 7.27 -3.50
C LYS A 249 -13.10 5.78 -3.67
N GLY A 250 -12.36 4.92 -2.98
CA GLY A 250 -12.56 3.47 -3.00
C GLY A 250 -11.79 2.76 -4.12
N GLY A 251 -11.03 3.48 -4.93
CA GLY A 251 -10.06 2.88 -5.84
C GLY A 251 -8.78 2.46 -5.12
N GLN A 252 -8.08 1.46 -5.67
CA GLN A 252 -6.84 0.96 -5.09
C GLN A 252 -5.66 1.82 -5.54
N ALA A 253 -5.38 2.89 -4.79
CA ALA A 253 -4.18 3.71 -4.98
C ALA A 253 -2.92 3.09 -4.35
N TRP A 254 -3.08 2.34 -3.25
CA TRP A 254 -1.96 1.68 -2.57
C TRP A 254 -1.45 0.48 -3.37
N GLY A 255 -0.14 0.43 -3.60
CA GLY A 255 0.52 -0.52 -4.50
C GLY A 255 0.37 -0.18 -5.99
N SER A 256 -0.23 0.97 -6.32
CA SER A 256 -0.47 1.41 -7.69
C SER A 256 0.35 2.65 -8.05
N PHE A 257 0.69 2.78 -9.33
CA PHE A 257 1.60 3.80 -9.88
C PHE A 257 1.24 4.18 -11.31
N PHE A 258 1.88 5.22 -11.85
CA PHE A 258 1.87 5.55 -13.28
C PHE A 258 3.30 5.53 -13.82
N VAL A 259 3.50 5.19 -15.10
CA VAL A 259 4.83 5.23 -15.74
C VAL A 259 4.85 6.37 -16.76
N VAL A 260 5.70 7.36 -16.50
CA VAL A 260 5.95 8.48 -17.39
C VAL A 260 7.09 8.11 -18.34
N GLY A 261 7.00 8.43 -19.63
CA GLY A 261 8.15 8.38 -20.54
C GLY A 261 8.47 7.02 -21.20
N GLY A 262 7.64 5.98 -21.04
CA GLY A 262 7.82 4.73 -21.77
C GLY A 262 7.29 3.49 -21.02
N GLN A 263 7.90 2.34 -21.30
CA GLN A 263 7.59 1.06 -20.65
C GLN A 263 8.79 0.57 -19.83
N LEU A 264 8.54 -0.09 -18.70
CA LEU A 264 9.57 -0.70 -17.86
C LEU A 264 10.07 -2.03 -18.48
N GLN A 265 11.35 -2.34 -18.30
CA GLN A 265 11.99 -3.57 -18.78
C GLN A 265 12.94 -4.11 -17.70
N ASP A 266 13.04 -5.44 -17.58
CA ASP A 266 13.92 -6.07 -16.58
C ASP A 266 15.39 -5.97 -17.00
N GLY A 267 16.23 -5.44 -16.10
CA GLY A 267 17.63 -5.08 -16.36
C GLY A 267 17.88 -3.62 -16.74
N ASP A 268 16.85 -2.83 -17.04
CA ASP A 268 16.98 -1.36 -17.16
C ASP A 268 16.94 -0.68 -15.76
N ASP A 269 17.42 0.57 -15.65
CA ASP A 269 17.30 1.37 -14.42
C ASP A 269 15.82 1.77 -14.17
N LEU A 270 15.23 1.39 -13.03
CA LEU A 270 13.92 1.89 -12.60
C LEU A 270 14.10 3.18 -11.78
N LEU A 271 13.59 4.29 -12.31
CA LEU A 271 13.59 5.61 -11.66
C LEU A 271 12.24 5.87 -10.99
N TYR A 272 12.21 6.23 -9.71
CA TYR A 272 10.98 6.46 -8.94
C TYR A 272 10.88 7.93 -8.52
N ALA A 273 9.70 8.52 -8.57
CA ALA A 273 9.42 9.88 -8.08
C ALA A 273 8.01 9.98 -7.47
N GLU A 274 7.81 10.91 -6.54
CA GLU A 274 6.53 11.05 -5.83
C GLU A 274 5.40 11.58 -6.74
N GLY A 275 5.57 12.80 -7.27
CA GLY A 275 4.54 13.49 -8.04
C GLY A 275 4.68 13.34 -9.56
N TYR A 276 3.57 13.51 -10.28
CA TYR A 276 3.54 13.51 -11.75
C TYR A 276 4.58 14.47 -12.35
N ALA A 277 4.55 15.72 -11.90
CA ALA A 277 5.40 16.78 -12.46
C ALA A 277 6.89 16.51 -12.20
N THR A 278 7.22 15.94 -11.03
CA THR A 278 8.56 15.43 -10.70
C THR A 278 8.97 14.32 -11.66
N ALA A 279 8.11 13.31 -11.86
CA ALA A 279 8.36 12.19 -12.77
C ALA A 279 8.50 12.64 -14.24
N ALA A 280 7.68 13.58 -14.70
CA ALA A 280 7.77 14.16 -16.04
C ALA A 280 9.03 15.00 -16.24
N SER A 281 9.39 15.85 -15.27
CA SER A 281 10.65 16.62 -15.32
C SER A 281 11.88 15.71 -15.37
N ILE A 282 11.88 14.58 -14.64
CA ILE A 282 12.94 13.58 -14.70
C ILE A 282 12.93 12.88 -16.07
N SER A 283 11.77 12.41 -16.54
CA SER A 283 11.60 11.71 -17.82
C SER A 283 12.06 12.58 -19.01
N GLU A 284 11.64 13.84 -19.07
CA GLU A 284 12.05 14.80 -20.12
C GLU A 284 13.54 15.17 -20.02
N ALA A 285 14.09 15.17 -18.80
CA ALA A 285 15.52 15.37 -18.60
C ALA A 285 16.34 14.16 -19.10
N VAL A 286 16.13 12.95 -18.59
CA VAL A 286 17.02 11.80 -18.88
C VAL A 286 16.56 10.89 -20.03
N ASN A 287 15.37 11.12 -20.61
CA ASN A 287 14.78 10.29 -21.66
C ASN A 287 14.73 8.79 -21.27
N LYS A 288 14.26 8.52 -20.06
CA LYS A 288 14.01 7.18 -19.49
C LYS A 288 12.62 7.12 -18.86
N PRO A 289 11.99 5.93 -18.75
CA PRO A 289 10.79 5.74 -17.97
C PRO A 289 10.95 6.14 -16.50
N VAL A 290 9.92 6.72 -15.90
CA VAL A 290 9.88 7.10 -14.47
C VAL A 290 8.57 6.67 -13.82
N ILE A 291 8.66 5.95 -12.72
CA ILE A 291 7.55 5.46 -11.91
C ILE A 291 7.09 6.59 -10.97
N MET A 292 5.91 7.15 -11.25
CA MET A 292 5.20 8.07 -10.36
C MET A 292 4.47 7.27 -9.27
N THR A 293 4.85 7.47 -8.00
CA THR A 293 4.29 6.71 -6.86
C THR A 293 3.15 7.41 -6.12
N VAL A 294 2.62 8.52 -6.66
CA VAL A 294 1.53 9.36 -6.10
C VAL A 294 1.92 10.14 -4.84
N ASN A 295 2.44 9.44 -3.84
CA ASN A 295 2.91 9.97 -2.55
C ASN A 295 4.13 9.18 -2.04
N ALA A 296 4.92 9.78 -1.13
CA ALA A 296 6.07 9.16 -0.48
C ALA A 296 5.74 7.81 0.19
N GLY A 297 4.62 7.74 0.92
CA GLY A 297 4.25 6.53 1.66
C GLY A 297 4.06 5.30 0.77
N ASN A 298 3.42 5.49 -0.38
CA ASN A 298 3.15 4.44 -1.37
C ASN A 298 4.41 4.00 -2.15
N MET A 299 5.50 4.77 -2.10
CA MET A 299 6.76 4.46 -2.79
C MET A 299 7.35 3.11 -2.37
N VAL A 300 7.30 2.79 -1.07
CA VAL A 300 7.85 1.54 -0.51
C VAL A 300 7.09 0.30 -1.01
N GLU A 301 5.75 0.37 -1.07
CA GLU A 301 4.90 -0.72 -1.56
C GLU A 301 5.13 -0.96 -3.07
N VAL A 302 5.17 0.13 -3.86
CA VAL A 302 5.43 0.08 -5.30
C VAL A 302 6.85 -0.43 -5.60
N ALA A 303 7.84 -0.03 -4.78
CA ALA A 303 9.22 -0.53 -4.88
C ALA A 303 9.31 -2.04 -4.63
N GLY A 304 8.61 -2.55 -3.61
CA GLY A 304 8.55 -3.98 -3.31
C GLY A 304 7.99 -4.80 -4.47
N HIS A 305 6.78 -4.47 -4.94
CA HIS A 305 6.15 -5.18 -6.05
C HIS A 305 6.98 -5.11 -7.35
N LEU A 306 7.60 -3.96 -7.63
CA LEU A 306 8.46 -3.83 -8.81
C LEU A 306 9.81 -4.52 -8.66
N LYS A 307 10.32 -4.78 -7.45
CA LYS A 307 11.53 -5.62 -7.27
C LYS A 307 11.26 -7.10 -7.52
N GLU A 308 10.04 -7.56 -7.24
CA GLU A 308 9.61 -8.92 -7.59
C GLU A 308 9.37 -9.08 -9.10
N ALA A 309 8.82 -8.06 -9.76
CA ALA A 309 8.54 -8.08 -11.20
C ALA A 309 9.77 -7.80 -12.09
N PHE A 310 10.71 -6.97 -11.63
CA PHE A 310 11.93 -6.55 -12.34
C PHE A 310 13.18 -6.88 -11.51
N PRO A 311 13.49 -8.17 -11.27
CA PRO A 311 14.52 -8.59 -10.32
C PRO A 311 15.94 -8.20 -10.73
N ALA A 312 16.25 -8.14 -12.03
CA ALA A 312 17.58 -7.83 -12.54
C ALA A 312 17.88 -6.33 -12.63
N SER A 313 16.85 -5.48 -12.50
CA SER A 313 16.98 -4.02 -12.54
C SER A 313 17.62 -3.41 -11.28
N GLN A 314 18.23 -2.23 -11.48
CA GLN A 314 18.64 -1.32 -10.41
C GLN A 314 17.55 -0.27 -10.13
N HIS A 315 17.39 0.14 -8.87
CA HIS A 315 16.30 1.00 -8.41
C HIS A 315 16.84 2.32 -7.87
N TYR A 316 16.30 3.45 -8.34
CA TYR A 316 16.74 4.79 -7.98
C TYR A 316 15.56 5.65 -7.53
N PHE A 317 15.59 6.12 -6.29
CA PHE A 317 14.49 6.85 -5.66
C PHE A 317 14.82 8.34 -5.64
N LEU A 318 14.17 9.10 -6.55
CA LEU A 318 14.34 10.53 -6.71
C LEU A 318 13.38 11.25 -5.76
N ALA A 319 13.88 11.53 -4.57
CA ALA A 319 13.11 11.98 -3.42
C ALA A 319 12.92 13.49 -3.39
N ASP A 320 11.70 13.91 -3.03
CA ASP A 320 11.41 15.27 -2.57
C ASP A 320 12.16 15.50 -1.24
N ASN A 321 12.83 16.65 -1.11
CA ASN A 321 13.78 16.94 -0.04
C ASN A 321 13.54 18.32 0.60
N ASP A 322 12.59 18.43 1.55
CA ASP A 322 12.37 19.68 2.29
C ASP A 322 13.39 19.85 3.43
N ILE A 323 14.53 20.44 3.10
CA ILE A 323 15.58 20.81 4.07
C ILE A 323 15.15 21.91 5.08
N TYR A 324 13.92 22.42 4.99
CA TYR A 324 13.31 23.40 5.91
C TYR A 324 12.10 22.83 6.68
N SER A 325 11.96 21.50 6.73
CA SER A 325 11.02 20.74 7.55
C SER A 325 11.75 19.96 8.64
N ASP A 326 11.12 19.79 9.81
CA ASP A 326 11.64 18.94 10.89
C ASP A 326 11.41 17.43 10.62
N GLU A 327 10.44 17.09 9.76
CA GLU A 327 10.13 15.75 9.25
C GLU A 327 10.31 15.75 7.72
N ASN A 328 11.09 14.84 7.15
CA ASN A 328 11.41 14.81 5.71
C ASN A 328 10.92 13.49 5.09
N ALA A 329 9.61 13.29 5.15
CA ALA A 329 8.94 12.03 4.80
C ALA A 329 9.24 11.52 3.38
N GLY A 330 9.54 12.41 2.43
CA GLY A 330 9.98 12.04 1.07
C GLY A 330 11.32 11.32 1.09
N LEU A 331 12.34 11.95 1.67
CA LEU A 331 13.68 11.36 1.85
C LEU A 331 13.65 10.10 2.73
N GLU A 332 12.86 10.09 3.82
CA GLU A 332 12.70 8.94 4.70
C GLU A 332 12.13 7.72 3.95
N LYS A 333 11.05 7.90 3.18
CA LYS A 333 10.41 6.79 2.44
C LYS A 333 11.19 6.36 1.20
N ALA A 334 11.90 7.27 0.54
CA ALA A 334 12.86 6.90 -0.49
C ALA A 334 14.00 6.05 0.08
N THR A 335 14.46 6.35 1.30
CA THR A 335 15.49 5.55 2.00
C THR A 335 14.96 4.17 2.37
N GLU A 336 13.75 4.06 2.92
CA GLU A 336 13.09 2.79 3.22
C GLU A 336 12.86 1.93 1.96
N ALA A 337 12.51 2.55 0.84
CA ALA A 337 12.37 1.87 -0.46
C ALA A 337 13.73 1.43 -1.05
N ALA A 338 14.78 2.22 -0.88
CA ALA A 338 16.14 1.87 -1.26
C ALA A 338 16.67 0.67 -0.44
N GLU A 339 16.52 0.71 0.89
CA GLU A 339 16.90 -0.40 1.77
C GLU A 339 16.12 -1.70 1.45
N LEU A 340 14.83 -1.60 1.13
CA LEU A 340 14.00 -2.74 0.73
C LEU A 340 14.45 -3.40 -0.59
N THR A 341 14.90 -2.60 -1.55
CA THR A 341 15.19 -3.06 -2.93
C THR A 341 16.67 -3.30 -3.20
N GLY A 342 17.56 -2.83 -2.33
CA GLY A 342 19.00 -2.73 -2.59
C GLY A 342 19.36 -1.56 -3.53
N GLY A 343 18.46 -0.59 -3.67
CA GLY A 343 18.60 0.57 -4.56
C GLY A 343 19.29 1.79 -3.93
N HIS A 344 19.20 2.92 -4.62
CA HIS A 344 19.91 4.16 -4.29
C HIS A 344 18.95 5.36 -4.19
N VAL A 345 19.25 6.31 -3.31
CA VAL A 345 18.46 7.55 -3.15
C VAL A 345 19.16 8.73 -3.86
N LEU A 346 18.37 9.57 -4.51
CA LEU A 346 18.80 10.79 -5.20
C LEU A 346 17.92 11.96 -4.75
N THR A 347 18.51 13.13 -4.49
CA THR A 347 17.78 14.34 -4.09
C THR A 347 18.21 15.54 -4.95
N PRO A 348 17.31 16.45 -5.32
CA PRO A 348 17.68 17.65 -6.07
C PRO A 348 18.61 18.55 -5.27
N VAL A 349 19.61 19.14 -5.93
CA VAL A 349 20.53 20.12 -5.36
C VAL A 349 20.33 21.47 -6.04
N PHE A 350 19.85 22.45 -5.28
CA PHE A 350 19.63 23.82 -5.75
C PHE A 350 20.88 24.68 -5.53
N ARG A 351 21.20 25.57 -6.48
CA ARG A 351 22.27 26.58 -6.30
C ARG A 351 21.94 27.61 -5.23
N GLU A 352 20.67 28.02 -5.19
CA GLU A 352 20.12 28.94 -4.20
C GLU A 352 18.93 28.27 -3.50
N PRO A 353 19.17 27.37 -2.52
CA PRO A 353 18.10 26.71 -1.78
C PRO A 353 17.24 27.73 -1.02
N ARG A 354 15.92 27.54 -1.08
CA ARG A 354 14.89 28.40 -0.47
C ARG A 354 13.71 27.52 -0.07
N LYS A 355 12.95 27.92 0.97
CA LYS A 355 11.78 27.15 1.41
C LYS A 355 10.75 27.03 0.29
N GLY A 356 10.28 25.81 0.03
CA GLY A 356 9.38 25.49 -1.08
C GLY A 356 10.08 25.19 -2.41
N LEU A 357 11.41 24.99 -2.42
CA LEU A 357 12.12 24.28 -3.48
C LEU A 357 12.51 22.90 -2.90
N THR A 358 11.83 21.84 -3.35
CA THR A 358 11.93 20.51 -2.72
C THR A 358 12.07 19.37 -3.72
N ASP A 359 11.46 19.48 -4.90
CA ASP A 359 11.38 18.39 -5.88
C ASP A 359 12.23 18.66 -7.16
N TYR A 360 12.43 17.63 -8.00
CA TYR A 360 13.16 17.77 -9.27
C TYR A 360 12.42 18.61 -10.34
N ASN A 361 11.11 18.83 -10.21
CA ASN A 361 10.37 19.79 -11.02
C ASN A 361 10.64 21.23 -10.58
N ASP A 362 10.83 21.49 -9.29
CA ASP A 362 11.22 22.81 -8.80
C ASP A 362 12.62 23.14 -9.32
N LEU A 363 13.52 22.16 -9.41
CA LEU A 363 14.83 22.30 -10.06
C LEU A 363 14.70 22.54 -11.57
N HIS A 364 13.79 21.85 -12.26
CA HIS A 364 13.43 22.13 -13.65
C HIS A 364 12.95 23.57 -13.83
N VAL A 365 11.95 24.03 -13.08
CA VAL A 365 11.33 25.35 -13.26
C VAL A 365 12.26 26.50 -12.84
N SER A 366 13.17 26.28 -11.89
CA SER A 366 14.12 27.29 -11.42
C SER A 366 15.45 27.33 -12.17
N GLU A 367 16.00 26.17 -12.58
CA GLU A 367 17.34 26.06 -13.17
C GLU A 367 17.38 25.33 -14.54
N GLY A 368 16.28 24.70 -14.96
CA GLY A 368 16.10 24.08 -16.29
C GLY A 368 16.48 22.59 -16.37
N LEU A 369 15.78 21.83 -17.23
CA LEU A 369 15.96 20.37 -17.43
C LEU A 369 17.42 19.90 -17.53
N HIS A 370 18.33 20.73 -18.06
CA HIS A 370 19.74 20.37 -18.19
C HIS A 370 20.43 20.10 -16.85
N HIS A 371 20.04 20.76 -15.75
CA HIS A 371 20.59 20.47 -14.42
C HIS A 371 19.93 19.27 -13.75
N VAL A 372 18.65 19.01 -14.05
CA VAL A 372 17.99 17.74 -13.68
C VAL A 372 18.73 16.57 -14.32
N ARG A 373 19.01 16.65 -15.64
CA ARG A 373 19.81 15.65 -16.36
C ARG A 373 21.20 15.50 -15.76
N GLU A 374 21.92 16.61 -15.59
CA GLU A 374 23.31 16.62 -15.08
C GLU A 374 23.42 15.96 -13.70
N GLN A 375 22.51 16.27 -12.76
CA GLN A 375 22.56 15.69 -11.42
C GLN A 375 22.27 14.19 -11.42
N ILE A 376 21.26 13.75 -12.18
CA ILE A 376 20.82 12.36 -12.21
C ILE A 376 21.83 11.48 -12.98
N GLU A 377 22.24 11.90 -14.18
CA GLU A 377 23.20 11.15 -15.00
C GLU A 377 24.56 11.05 -14.31
N ASN A 378 25.09 12.12 -13.70
CA ASN A 378 26.36 12.04 -12.99
C ASN A 378 26.27 11.11 -11.77
N SER A 379 25.17 11.13 -11.02
CA SER A 379 25.00 10.29 -9.83
C SER A 379 24.89 8.80 -10.20
N ILE A 380 24.06 8.45 -11.19
CA ILE A 380 23.95 7.07 -11.71
C ILE A 380 25.31 6.60 -12.26
N ASN A 381 26.02 7.44 -13.02
CA ASN A 381 27.36 7.10 -13.52
C ASN A 381 28.40 6.94 -12.40
N GLN A 382 28.26 7.65 -11.28
CA GLN A 382 29.14 7.49 -10.12
C GLN A 382 28.85 6.19 -9.36
N ILE A 383 27.56 5.87 -9.13
CA ILE A 383 27.10 4.63 -8.50
C ILE A 383 27.60 3.41 -9.30
N ASN A 384 27.30 3.36 -10.59
CA ASN A 384 27.70 2.27 -11.48
C ASN A 384 29.23 2.09 -11.57
N ARG A 385 30.03 3.15 -11.33
CA ARG A 385 31.50 3.05 -11.24
C ARG A 385 31.98 2.48 -9.91
N VAL A 386 31.31 2.76 -8.80
CA VAL A 386 31.65 2.20 -7.49
C VAL A 386 31.30 0.71 -7.45
N GLU A 387 30.13 0.32 -7.94
CA GLU A 387 29.70 -1.09 -8.00
C GLU A 387 30.57 -1.96 -8.92
N SER A 388 31.14 -1.38 -10.00
CA SER A 388 32.00 -2.10 -10.95
C SER A 388 33.49 -2.13 -10.58
N MET A 389 33.91 -1.51 -9.47
CA MET A 389 35.29 -1.62 -8.98
C MET A 389 35.51 -2.99 -8.31
N PRO A 390 36.52 -3.79 -8.73
CA PRO A 390 36.85 -5.03 -8.03
C PRO A 390 37.35 -4.72 -6.62
N SER A 391 36.74 -5.36 -5.62
CA SER A 391 37.14 -5.20 -4.21
C SER A 391 38.59 -5.67 -4.01
N VAL A 392 39.50 -4.72 -3.83
CA VAL A 392 40.92 -5.01 -3.58
C VAL A 392 41.06 -5.58 -2.18
N THR A 393 41.01 -6.90 -2.09
CA THR A 393 41.35 -7.63 -0.87
C THR A 393 42.84 -7.40 -0.57
N PRO A 394 43.22 -6.92 0.63
CA PRO A 394 44.62 -6.87 1.02
C PRO A 394 45.18 -8.29 1.00
N GLN A 395 46.21 -8.55 0.19
CA GLN A 395 46.93 -9.82 0.24
C GLN A 395 47.86 -9.82 1.45
N ASP A 396 47.94 -10.95 2.16
CA ASP A 396 48.81 -11.10 3.32
C ASP A 396 50.30 -11.04 2.94
N ASP A 397 50.95 -9.91 3.20
CA ASP A 397 52.41 -9.77 3.15
C ASP A 397 53.05 -10.49 4.36
N GLN A 398 53.21 -11.81 4.22
CA GLN A 398 53.89 -12.69 5.19
C GLN A 398 55.04 -13.48 4.52
N ALA A 399 56.07 -12.75 4.08
CA ALA A 399 57.30 -13.34 3.57
C ALA A 399 58.53 -12.45 3.84
N VAL A 400 58.98 -12.37 5.09
CA VAL A 400 60.32 -11.86 5.44
C VAL A 400 61.39 -12.95 5.27
N PRO A 401 62.43 -12.71 4.46
CA PRO A 401 63.71 -13.40 4.59
C PRO A 401 64.70 -12.53 5.35
N GLU A 402 65.30 -13.06 6.42
CA GLU A 402 66.40 -12.41 7.13
C GLU A 402 67.70 -12.44 6.28
N THR A 403 68.50 -11.37 6.30
CA THR A 403 69.96 -11.51 6.24
C THR A 403 70.64 -10.24 6.77
N GLU A 404 71.72 -10.42 7.55
CA GLU A 404 72.47 -9.33 8.18
C GLU A 404 73.43 -8.61 7.24
N GLN A 405 73.65 -7.29 7.45
CA GLN A 405 74.97 -6.67 7.25
C GLN A 405 75.10 -5.23 7.81
N GLY A 406 76.24 -4.96 8.45
CA GLY A 406 77.02 -3.74 8.15
C GLY A 406 76.78 -2.46 8.98
N LEU A 407 77.63 -2.26 9.98
CA LEU A 407 78.12 -0.93 10.43
C LEU A 407 78.74 -0.16 9.21
N ASN A 408 78.88 1.17 9.12
CA ASN A 408 79.00 2.25 10.12
C ASN A 408 78.63 3.66 9.48
N PRO A 409 78.93 4.87 10.04
CA PRO A 409 78.00 6.02 9.96
C PRO A 409 78.51 7.29 9.20
N ALA A 410 77.80 8.41 9.44
CA ALA A 410 77.92 9.78 8.91
C ALA A 410 77.17 10.01 7.57
N ASP A 411 76.60 11.19 7.28
CA ASP A 411 76.78 12.52 7.91
C ASP A 411 75.48 13.39 7.85
N SER A 412 75.53 14.59 8.46
CA SER A 412 74.57 15.73 8.36
C SER A 412 73.25 15.73 9.18
N MET A 413 73.09 16.83 9.92
CA MET A 413 71.95 17.32 10.72
C MET A 413 72.10 18.86 10.85
N PRO A 414 71.11 19.66 11.30
CA PRO A 414 69.65 19.51 11.25
C PRO A 414 68.91 20.78 10.75
N ALA A 415 67.57 20.72 10.63
CA ALA A 415 66.71 21.90 10.80
C ALA A 415 65.30 21.52 11.31
N ALA A 416 65.04 21.89 12.57
CA ALA A 416 63.77 22.30 13.21
C ALA A 416 62.44 22.01 12.48
N GLU A 417 61.56 21.12 12.97
CA GLU A 417 60.66 21.24 14.15
C GLU A 417 59.37 22.07 13.90
N PRO A 418 58.22 21.76 14.55
CA PRO A 418 57.88 20.56 15.35
C PRO A 418 56.53 19.90 14.91
N ALA A 419 56.10 18.88 15.65
CA ALA A 419 54.76 18.28 15.64
C ALA A 419 54.33 17.99 17.10
N PRO A 420 53.14 17.43 17.39
CA PRO A 420 51.88 17.34 16.63
C PRO A 420 50.70 18.03 17.39
N ALA A 421 49.46 17.92 16.90
CA ALA A 421 48.26 18.31 17.65
C ALA A 421 47.07 17.35 17.46
N ALA A 422 46.55 16.83 18.57
CA ALA A 422 45.29 16.08 18.70
C ALA A 422 44.95 15.92 20.20
N PRO A 423 43.69 15.67 20.61
CA PRO A 423 42.40 15.95 19.97
C PRO A 423 41.48 16.75 20.95
N VAL A 424 40.15 16.54 20.89
CA VAL A 424 39.07 17.04 21.79
C VAL A 424 38.82 18.57 21.79
N ALA A 425 37.63 19.10 22.11
CA ALA A 425 36.48 18.54 22.81
C ALA A 425 35.12 19.14 22.36
N SER A 426 34.02 18.49 22.77
CA SER A 426 32.69 19.09 22.78
C SER A 426 32.53 20.08 23.95
N ALA A 427 31.77 21.17 23.75
CA ALA A 427 31.28 22.00 24.85
C ALA A 427 29.93 22.66 24.50
N THR A 428 28.96 22.53 25.38
CA THR A 428 27.70 23.29 25.35
C THR A 428 27.87 24.64 26.03
N ALA A 429 27.12 25.65 25.60
CA ALA A 429 26.95 26.89 26.34
C ALA A 429 25.53 27.44 26.13
N ALA A 430 24.78 27.59 27.23
CA ALA A 430 23.54 28.36 27.24
C ALA A 430 23.85 29.83 27.59
N ALA A 431 23.04 30.76 27.08
CA ALA A 431 23.06 32.16 27.48
C ALA A 431 21.63 32.68 27.64
N GLU A 432 21.39 33.42 28.71
CA GLU A 432 20.08 33.91 29.15
C GLU A 432 20.02 35.45 29.02
N SER A 433 18.94 35.99 28.44
CA SER A 433 18.66 37.43 28.51
C SER A 433 17.17 37.74 28.39
N ALA A 434 16.64 38.47 29.37
CA ALA A 434 15.23 38.88 29.48
C ALA A 434 14.88 40.08 28.55
N PRO A 435 13.58 40.40 28.33
CA PRO A 435 13.14 41.17 27.16
C PRO A 435 13.08 42.69 27.34
N ALA A 436 13.01 43.40 26.21
CA ALA A 436 12.63 44.81 26.12
C ALA A 436 11.48 44.99 25.11
N ALA A 437 10.51 45.85 25.41
CA ALA A 437 9.36 46.14 24.54
C ALA A 437 9.66 47.27 23.55
N PRO A 438 8.85 47.39 22.47
CA PRO A 438 8.25 48.69 22.20
C PRO A 438 6.75 48.65 21.81
N VAL A 439 6.20 49.86 21.69
CA VAL A 439 4.79 50.23 21.46
C VAL A 439 4.22 49.87 20.08
N ALA A 440 2.90 49.90 19.94
CA ALA A 440 2.15 49.52 18.73
C ALA A 440 1.64 50.72 17.91
N SER A 441 1.49 50.54 16.58
CA SER A 441 0.36 51.03 15.75
C SER A 441 0.47 50.61 14.27
N ALA A 442 -0.64 50.11 13.70
CA ALA A 442 -1.17 50.27 12.32
C ALA A 442 -0.25 50.18 11.06
N THR A 443 -0.61 49.56 9.93
CA THR A 443 -1.83 48.81 9.49
C THR A 443 -1.57 48.14 8.12
N ALA A 444 -2.12 46.93 7.90
CA ALA A 444 -2.43 46.29 6.59
C ALA A 444 -1.24 45.98 5.62
N ALA A 445 -1.23 44.93 4.79
CA ALA A 445 -2.30 44.02 4.36
C ALA A 445 -1.75 42.61 3.96
N ALA A 446 -2.67 41.67 3.67
CA ALA A 446 -2.46 40.40 2.97
C ALA A 446 -1.48 39.39 3.63
N GLU A 447 -2.03 38.55 4.51
CA GLU A 447 -1.37 37.36 5.07
C GLU A 447 -2.05 36.09 4.52
N SER A 448 -1.30 35.28 3.77
CA SER A 448 -1.74 33.97 3.28
C SER A 448 -1.27 32.87 4.25
N ALA A 449 -2.22 32.25 4.95
CA ALA A 449 -1.95 31.26 6.00
C ALA A 449 -1.35 29.94 5.45
N PRO A 450 -0.51 29.23 6.23
CA PRO A 450 0.10 27.96 5.81
C PRO A 450 -0.92 26.81 5.72
N ALA A 451 -0.59 25.81 4.90
CA ALA A 451 -1.42 24.63 4.68
C ALA A 451 -1.55 23.76 5.96
N ALA A 452 -2.73 23.17 6.15
CA ALA A 452 -3.02 22.21 7.22
C ALA A 452 -3.21 20.80 6.64
N PRO A 453 -2.82 19.73 7.37
CA PRO A 453 -2.86 18.37 6.85
C PRO A 453 -4.29 17.89 6.56
N VAL A 454 -4.46 17.22 5.41
CA VAL A 454 -5.76 16.92 4.81
C VAL A 454 -6.64 16.07 5.74
N ALA A 455 -7.85 16.55 6.00
CA ALA A 455 -8.87 15.81 6.74
C ALA A 455 -10.11 15.60 5.87
N SER A 456 -10.40 14.35 5.50
CA SER A 456 -11.56 13.99 4.69
C SER A 456 -12.86 14.41 5.37
N ALA A 457 -13.69 15.20 4.67
CA ALA A 457 -14.98 15.64 5.19
C ALA A 457 -16.01 14.49 5.26
N PRO A 458 -16.92 14.48 6.26
CA PRO A 458 -17.90 13.41 6.43
C PRO A 458 -19.05 13.50 5.43
N ALA A 459 -19.73 12.38 5.21
CA ALA A 459 -20.89 12.28 4.32
C ALA A 459 -22.14 12.98 4.89
N ALA A 460 -23.01 13.46 4.00
CA ALA A 460 -24.37 13.86 4.35
C ALA A 460 -25.23 12.64 4.70
N ALA A 461 -26.26 12.84 5.53
CA ALA A 461 -27.12 11.76 6.02
C ALA A 461 -28.31 11.47 5.09
N GLU A 462 -28.61 10.19 4.90
CA GLU A 462 -29.94 9.70 4.48
C GLU A 462 -30.80 9.33 5.71
N PRO A 463 -32.13 9.38 5.61
CA PRO A 463 -33.02 9.26 6.77
C PRO A 463 -33.20 7.82 7.28
N ALA A 464 -33.43 7.68 8.59
CA ALA A 464 -33.58 6.39 9.26
C ALA A 464 -34.94 5.69 8.95
N PRO A 465 -34.97 4.34 8.94
CA PRO A 465 -36.20 3.57 8.79
C PRO A 465 -37.06 3.61 10.06
N ALA A 466 -38.39 3.67 9.90
CA ALA A 466 -39.33 3.62 11.02
C ALA A 466 -39.55 2.18 11.52
N ALA A 467 -39.69 2.03 12.84
CA ALA A 467 -39.91 0.74 13.49
C ALA A 467 -41.36 0.20 13.28
N PRO A 468 -41.57 -1.14 13.27
CA PRO A 468 -42.87 -1.73 13.04
C PRO A 468 -43.77 -1.72 14.29
N VAL A 469 -45.08 -1.63 14.07
CA VAL A 469 -46.13 -1.93 15.06
C VAL A 469 -47.07 -2.99 14.49
N ALA A 470 -47.48 -3.95 15.33
CA ALA A 470 -48.38 -5.03 14.95
C ALA A 470 -49.85 -4.65 15.23
N SER A 471 -50.79 -5.19 14.44
CA SER A 471 -51.76 -6.19 14.91
C SER A 471 -52.88 -6.51 13.91
N GLU A 472 -53.28 -7.78 13.95
CA GLU A 472 -54.60 -8.38 13.71
C GLU A 472 -55.65 -7.71 12.79
N SER A 473 -55.91 -8.42 11.69
CA SER A 473 -57.24 -8.76 11.13
C SER A 473 -58.50 -8.38 11.93
N ALA A 474 -59.46 -7.70 11.27
CA ALA A 474 -60.89 -7.98 11.41
C ALA A 474 -61.76 -7.48 10.23
N ALA A 475 -62.34 -8.44 9.49
CA ALA A 475 -63.70 -8.49 8.90
C ALA A 475 -64.33 -7.35 8.03
N ALA A 476 -65.15 -7.82 7.06
CA ALA A 476 -66.27 -7.15 6.37
C ALA A 476 -65.92 -6.06 5.32
N GLU A 477 -66.67 -5.87 4.22
CA GLU A 477 -67.86 -6.60 3.72
C GLU A 477 -67.97 -6.60 2.17
N SER A 478 -68.99 -7.31 1.65
CA SER A 478 -69.63 -7.17 0.32
C SER A 478 -68.79 -7.14 -0.98
N ALA A 479 -68.65 -8.33 -1.59
CA ALA A 479 -68.65 -8.47 -3.05
C ALA A 479 -70.09 -8.21 -3.61
N PRO A 480 -70.30 -8.07 -4.95
CA PRO A 480 -70.46 -9.29 -5.77
C PRO A 480 -70.09 -9.19 -7.28
N ALA A 481 -70.21 -10.35 -7.94
CA ALA A 481 -70.56 -10.56 -9.36
C ALA A 481 -69.55 -10.26 -10.51
N ALA A 482 -68.96 -11.35 -11.02
CA ALA A 482 -68.66 -11.56 -12.46
C ALA A 482 -69.90 -12.23 -13.15
N PRO A 483 -69.87 -12.89 -14.34
CA PRO A 483 -68.81 -13.13 -15.33
C PRO A 483 -69.26 -13.05 -16.85
N VAL A 484 -68.50 -13.72 -17.74
CA VAL A 484 -68.81 -14.29 -19.10
C VAL A 484 -69.10 -13.42 -20.35
N ALA A 485 -68.04 -13.19 -21.14
CA ALA A 485 -67.74 -13.78 -22.47
C ALA A 485 -68.78 -13.92 -23.62
N SER A 486 -68.41 -13.43 -24.82
CA SER A 486 -68.53 -14.04 -26.18
C SER A 486 -67.82 -13.15 -27.23
N ALA A 487 -66.82 -13.62 -28.01
CA ALA A 487 -66.91 -14.29 -29.34
C ALA A 487 -67.29 -13.34 -30.50
N THR A 488 -66.76 -13.39 -31.73
CA THR A 488 -65.84 -14.27 -32.52
C THR A 488 -64.89 -13.38 -33.38
N ALA A 489 -63.83 -13.79 -34.09
CA ALA A 489 -62.90 -14.96 -34.18
C ALA A 489 -61.61 -14.43 -34.93
N ALA A 490 -60.80 -15.05 -35.81
CA ALA A 490 -60.74 -16.34 -36.53
C ALA A 490 -59.32 -16.57 -37.15
N ALA A 491 -59.15 -17.68 -37.90
CA ALA A 491 -58.10 -17.99 -38.91
C ALA A 491 -56.64 -18.27 -38.45
N GLU A 492 -56.36 -19.57 -38.28
CA GLU A 492 -55.06 -20.28 -38.31
C GLU A 492 -54.64 -20.65 -39.77
N PRO A 493 -53.52 -21.38 -40.07
CA PRO A 493 -52.41 -21.86 -39.22
C PRO A 493 -50.97 -21.63 -39.81
N ALA A 494 -49.95 -22.17 -39.12
CA ALA A 494 -48.59 -22.46 -39.63
C ALA A 494 -48.32 -23.99 -39.50
N PRO A 495 -47.09 -24.52 -39.30
CA PRO A 495 -45.76 -24.28 -39.90
C PRO A 495 -45.19 -25.56 -40.58
N THR A 496 -43.94 -25.58 -41.09
CA THR A 496 -43.02 -26.77 -41.03
C THR A 496 -41.59 -26.51 -41.58
N ALA A 497 -40.67 -27.40 -41.17
CA ALA A 497 -39.30 -27.68 -41.70
C ALA A 497 -39.03 -29.21 -41.46
N PRO A 498 -37.83 -29.83 -41.58
CA PRO A 498 -36.49 -29.39 -42.01
C PRO A 498 -35.68 -30.43 -42.90
N VAL A 499 -34.34 -30.30 -42.97
CA VAL A 499 -33.26 -31.32 -43.22
C VAL A 499 -32.65 -31.51 -44.64
N ALA A 500 -31.30 -31.63 -44.69
CA ALA A 500 -30.42 -32.47 -45.58
C ALA A 500 -29.31 -31.80 -46.47
N SER A 501 -28.07 -31.87 -45.97
CA SER A 501 -26.80 -32.41 -46.56
C SER A 501 -26.14 -32.00 -47.91
N GLU A 502 -24.83 -31.73 -47.78
CA GLU A 502 -23.64 -32.18 -48.57
C GLU A 502 -23.24 -31.69 -49.99
N SER A 503 -21.99 -31.17 -50.02
CA SER A 503 -20.86 -31.49 -50.93
C SER A 503 -20.97 -31.40 -52.47
N ALA A 504 -20.19 -30.46 -53.05
CA ALA A 504 -19.57 -30.58 -54.37
C ALA A 504 -18.21 -29.86 -54.40
N ALA A 505 -17.29 -30.25 -55.29
CA ALA A 505 -15.91 -29.75 -55.33
C ALA A 505 -15.52 -29.20 -56.72
N ALA A 506 -14.55 -28.27 -56.76
CA ALA A 506 -13.61 -28.06 -57.88
C ALA A 506 -12.48 -27.08 -57.52
N GLU A 507 -11.24 -27.52 -57.66
CA GLU A 507 -10.10 -26.64 -58.03
C GLU A 507 -10.07 -26.55 -59.58
N PRO A 508 -9.51 -25.48 -60.20
CA PRO A 508 -8.05 -25.42 -60.33
C PRO A 508 -7.43 -24.01 -60.29
N ALA A 509 -6.11 -23.96 -60.12
CA ALA A 509 -5.29 -22.75 -60.19
C ALA A 509 -5.21 -22.10 -61.59
N PRO A 510 -4.94 -20.78 -61.67
CA PRO A 510 -4.13 -20.17 -62.70
C PRO A 510 -2.69 -19.93 -62.20
N ALA A 511 -1.71 -19.99 -63.09
CA ALA A 511 -0.29 -19.78 -62.79
C ALA A 511 0.28 -18.51 -63.46
N ALA A 512 1.47 -18.12 -63.00
CA ALA A 512 2.38 -17.07 -63.52
C ALA A 512 2.03 -15.59 -63.16
N PRO A 513 3.00 -14.82 -62.62
CA PRO A 513 2.86 -13.39 -62.33
C PRO A 513 3.52 -12.49 -63.39
N VAL A 514 3.14 -11.21 -63.39
CA VAL A 514 3.95 -10.09 -63.93
C VAL A 514 3.83 -8.92 -62.92
N ALA A 515 4.88 -8.12 -62.78
CA ALA A 515 5.04 -7.12 -61.71
C ALA A 515 4.67 -5.68 -62.13
N SER A 516 4.88 -4.74 -61.20
CA SER A 516 4.51 -3.31 -61.18
C SER A 516 3.09 -3.05 -60.66
N GLU A 517 2.86 -2.17 -59.69
CA GLU A 517 3.78 -1.34 -58.87
C GLU A 517 3.71 -1.73 -57.38
#